data_AF-T1H030-F1
#
_entry.id   AF-T1H030-F1
#
_cell.length_a   1.000
_cell.length_b   1.000
_cell.length_c   1.000
_cell.angle_alpha   90.00
_cell.angle_beta   90.00
_cell.angle_gamma   90.00
#
_symmetry.space_group_name_H-M   'P 1'
#
loop_
_entity.id
_entity.type
_entity.pdbx_description
1 polymer ?
#
loop_
_entity_poly.entity_id
_entity_poly.type
_entity_poly.pdbx_seq_one_letter_code
_entity_poly.pdbx_strand_id
1 'polypeptide(L)'
;MTEKLVHNLADKLNNTMKADMELVFFNRVPKVGSQSLMELMTRLSKRNGFGWHRDKPSRMETIVLADQDEVQLIDEIKAINGPATYSKHVAYVNFTKHGSGSPIYINLVRDPIERLVSWYYYIRAPWYFIERKQKYPQLRIPDPKWLRKTFDDCVLDGDEECTYEQGVGGGLFDHRRQMLFFCGMDRKTCM
;
A
#
# COMPACT_ATOMS: atom_id res chain seq x y z
N MET A 1 -38.14 -18.78 -9.77
CA MET A 1 -37.15 -19.66 -10.44
C MET A 1 -35.83 -18.94 -10.73
N THR A 2 -35.80 -17.60 -10.72
CA THR A 2 -34.64 -16.74 -10.99
C THR A 2 -33.67 -16.59 -9.81
N GLU A 3 -34.14 -16.53 -8.56
CA GLU A 3 -33.28 -16.42 -7.37
C GLU A 3 -32.30 -17.59 -7.19
N LYS A 4 -32.76 -18.83 -7.41
CA LYS A 4 -31.92 -20.02 -7.31
C LYS A 4 -30.79 -20.06 -8.34
N LEU A 5 -30.97 -19.43 -9.50
CA LEU A 5 -29.95 -19.36 -10.56
C LEU A 5 -28.89 -18.30 -10.26
N VAL A 6 -29.30 -17.16 -9.67
CA VAL A 6 -28.40 -16.08 -9.24
C VAL A 6 -27.55 -16.53 -8.04
N HIS A 7 -28.13 -17.22 -7.06
CA HIS A 7 -27.37 -17.77 -5.92
C HIS A 7 -26.29 -18.76 -6.37
N ASN A 8 -26.62 -19.66 -7.30
CA ASN A 8 -25.70 -20.66 -7.83
C ASN A 8 -24.52 -20.04 -8.61
N LEU A 9 -24.71 -18.85 -9.18
CA LEU A 9 -23.65 -18.11 -9.87
C LEU A 9 -22.78 -17.34 -8.86
N ALA A 10 -23.39 -16.70 -7.86
CA ALA A 10 -22.67 -16.00 -6.80
C ALA A 10 -21.73 -16.94 -6.03
N ASP A 11 -22.19 -18.15 -5.70
CA ASP A 11 -21.37 -19.16 -5.01
C ASP A 11 -20.23 -19.67 -5.90
N LYS A 12 -20.46 -19.80 -7.21
CA LYS A 12 -19.41 -20.18 -8.18
C LYS A 12 -18.40 -19.08 -8.45
N LEU A 13 -18.76 -17.82 -8.23
CA LEU A 13 -17.88 -16.65 -8.37
C LEU A 13 -17.21 -16.25 -7.05
N ASN A 14 -17.57 -16.92 -5.93
CA ASN A 14 -17.00 -16.67 -4.62
C ASN A 14 -15.59 -17.26 -4.52
N ASN A 15 -14.62 -16.50 -5.04
CA ASN A 15 -13.19 -16.83 -4.93
C ASN A 15 -12.63 -16.62 -3.51
N THR A 16 -13.44 -16.16 -2.56
CA THR A 16 -13.05 -15.94 -1.16
C THR A 16 -13.46 -17.08 -0.23
N MET A 17 -14.06 -18.16 -0.75
CA MET A 17 -14.45 -19.34 0.05
C MET A 17 -13.31 -19.98 0.84
N LYS A 18 -12.05 -19.76 0.43
CA LYS A 18 -10.85 -20.29 1.10
C LYS A 18 -10.24 -19.34 2.12
N ALA A 19 -10.85 -18.18 2.36
CA ALA A 19 -10.35 -17.26 3.37
C ALA A 19 -10.75 -17.75 4.78
N ASP A 20 -9.79 -17.75 5.69
CA ASP A 20 -10.01 -18.15 7.08
C ASP A 20 -10.55 -16.99 7.94
N MET A 21 -10.55 -15.77 7.37
CA MET A 21 -10.98 -14.55 8.04
C MET A 21 -11.97 -13.78 7.16
N GLU A 22 -13.01 -13.22 7.77
CA GLU A 22 -13.94 -12.29 7.13
C GLU A 22 -13.34 -10.87 7.02
N LEU A 23 -12.07 -10.79 6.64
CA LEU A 23 -11.34 -9.52 6.56
C LEU A 23 -10.68 -9.37 5.20
N VAL A 24 -10.95 -8.24 4.55
CA VAL A 24 -10.23 -7.82 3.34
C VAL A 24 -9.01 -7.01 3.74
N PHE A 25 -7.82 -7.55 3.46
CA PHE A 25 -6.56 -6.87 3.71
C PHE A 25 -6.04 -6.24 2.41
N PHE A 26 -6.00 -4.90 2.41
CA PHE A 26 -5.49 -4.10 1.31
C PHE A 26 -4.07 -3.60 1.64
N ASN A 27 -3.06 -4.40 1.30
CA ASN A 27 -1.64 -4.08 1.46
C ASN A 27 -1.18 -3.10 0.36
N ARG A 28 -1.73 -1.89 0.43
CA ARG A 28 -1.74 -0.87 -0.64
C ARG A 28 -0.35 -0.47 -1.12
N VAL A 29 -0.14 -0.54 -2.44
CA VAL A 29 0.98 0.13 -3.11
C VAL A 29 0.76 1.65 -3.12
N PRO A 30 1.80 2.50 -2.94
CA PRO A 30 1.69 3.94 -3.14
C PRO A 30 1.40 4.31 -4.61
N LYS A 31 0.62 5.38 -4.83
CA LYS A 31 0.39 6.03 -6.14
C LYS A 31 -0.34 5.19 -7.21
N VAL A 32 -1.11 4.20 -6.77
CA VAL A 32 -1.96 3.33 -7.63
C VAL A 32 -3.46 3.69 -7.57
N GLY A 33 -3.82 4.86 -7.04
CA GLY A 33 -5.23 5.23 -6.81
C GLY A 33 -5.84 4.66 -5.52
N SER A 34 -5.00 4.24 -4.57
CA SER A 34 -5.42 3.63 -3.30
C SER A 34 -6.37 4.51 -2.46
N GLN A 35 -6.25 5.83 -2.52
CA GLN A 35 -7.14 6.76 -1.81
C GLN A 35 -8.59 6.63 -2.28
N SER A 36 -8.82 6.53 -3.60
CA SER A 36 -10.15 6.38 -4.17
C SER A 36 -10.79 5.04 -3.76
N LEU A 37 -10.02 3.96 -3.74
CA LEU A 37 -10.51 2.66 -3.28
C LEU A 37 -10.82 2.67 -1.78
N MET A 38 -10.00 3.34 -0.98
CA MET A 38 -10.26 3.49 0.46
C MET A 38 -11.53 4.28 0.73
N GLU A 39 -11.76 5.39 0.01
CA GLU A 39 -13.00 6.16 0.10
C GLU A 39 -14.22 5.31 -0.29
N LEU A 40 -14.09 4.48 -1.34
CA LEU A 40 -15.12 3.52 -1.71
C LEU A 40 -15.39 2.53 -0.56
N MET A 41 -14.36 1.95 0.04
CA MET A 41 -14.52 1.04 1.20
C MET A 41 -15.22 1.73 2.37
N THR A 42 -14.86 2.98 2.69
CA THR A 42 -15.51 3.75 3.76
C THR A 42 -17.00 4.01 3.48
N ARG A 43 -17.39 4.21 2.22
CA ARG A 43 -18.81 4.38 1.85
C ARG A 43 -19.56 3.05 1.91
N LEU A 44 -18.96 1.98 1.40
CA LEU A 44 -19.55 0.65 1.41
C LEU A 44 -19.66 0.09 2.83
N SER A 45 -18.73 0.41 3.73
CA SER A 45 -18.76 -0.04 5.11
C SER A 45 -20.01 0.47 5.84
N LYS A 46 -20.34 1.76 5.63
CA LYS A 46 -21.57 2.39 6.13
C LYS A 46 -22.83 1.76 5.55
N ARG A 47 -22.82 1.44 4.26
CA ARG A 47 -23.99 0.89 3.56
C ARG A 47 -24.26 -0.57 3.90
N ASN A 48 -23.19 -1.36 4.05
CA ASN A 48 -23.27 -2.82 4.14
C ASN A 48 -23.00 -3.35 5.57
N GLY A 49 -22.67 -2.47 6.53
CA GLY A 49 -22.56 -2.84 7.95
C GLY A 49 -21.28 -3.58 8.34
N PHE A 50 -20.14 -3.26 7.72
CA PHE A 50 -18.83 -3.85 8.06
C PHE A 50 -17.84 -2.80 8.59
N GLY A 51 -16.76 -3.24 9.25
CA GLY A 51 -15.72 -2.37 9.82
C GLY A 51 -14.75 -1.81 8.77
N TRP A 52 -14.34 -0.55 8.89
CA TRP A 52 -13.29 0.04 8.06
C TRP A 52 -12.12 0.51 8.92
N HIS A 53 -10.93 -0.02 8.63
CA HIS A 53 -9.71 0.23 9.38
C HIS A 53 -8.56 0.61 8.45
N ARG A 54 -7.69 1.50 8.93
CA ARG A 54 -6.43 1.85 8.26
C ARG A 54 -5.32 2.02 9.28
N ASP A 55 -4.10 1.85 8.84
CA ASP A 55 -2.91 2.11 9.65
C ASP A 55 -2.85 3.56 10.17
N LYS A 56 -2.26 3.72 11.35
CA LYS A 56 -2.03 5.03 11.94
C LYS A 56 -0.92 5.77 11.16
N PRO A 57 -1.04 7.08 10.92
CA PRO A 57 0.00 7.84 10.24
C PRO A 57 1.33 7.81 11.00
N SER A 58 2.36 7.21 10.39
CA SER A 58 3.74 7.20 10.93
C SER A 58 4.59 8.31 10.31
N ARG A 59 5.72 8.64 10.95
CA ARG A 59 6.73 9.57 10.40
C ARG A 59 7.44 8.99 9.17
N MET A 60 7.64 7.67 9.18
CA MET A 60 8.20 6.88 8.10
C MET A 60 7.33 5.63 7.91
N GLU A 61 7.02 5.33 6.66
CA GLU A 61 6.33 4.09 6.31
C GLU A 61 7.37 2.99 6.17
N THR A 62 7.23 1.94 6.98
CA THR A 62 8.07 0.75 6.89
C THR A 62 7.35 -0.27 6.02
N ILE A 63 7.81 -0.44 4.79
CA ILE A 63 7.20 -1.38 3.83
C ILE A 63 7.52 -2.83 4.20
N VAL A 64 8.77 -3.10 4.59
CA VAL A 64 9.23 -4.45 4.98
C VAL A 64 9.44 -4.47 6.49
N LEU A 65 8.58 -5.23 7.15
CA LEU A 65 8.51 -5.35 8.59
C LEU A 65 9.58 -6.34 9.12
N ALA A 66 10.00 -6.16 10.37
CA ALA A 66 10.68 -7.23 11.09
C ALA A 66 9.67 -8.28 11.54
N ASP A 67 10.12 -9.51 11.84
CA ASP A 67 9.22 -10.60 12.25
C ASP A 67 8.34 -10.20 13.46
N GLN A 68 8.88 -9.43 14.41
CA GLN A 68 8.11 -8.92 15.57
C GLN A 68 7.00 -7.94 15.14
N ASP A 69 7.28 -7.07 14.19
CA ASP A 69 6.31 -6.11 13.66
C ASP A 69 5.24 -6.80 12.79
N GLU A 70 5.59 -7.91 12.10
CA GLU A 70 4.62 -8.76 11.41
C GLU A 70 3.62 -9.37 12.41
N VAL A 71 4.11 -9.95 13.51
CA VAL A 71 3.26 -10.51 14.57
C VAL A 71 2.35 -9.42 15.15
N GLN A 72 2.89 -8.23 15.45
CA GLN A 72 2.09 -7.11 15.94
C GLN A 72 0.97 -6.72 14.97
N LEU A 73 1.27 -6.63 13.67
CA LEU A 73 0.27 -6.32 12.65
C LEU A 73 -0.82 -7.41 12.57
N ILE A 74 -0.43 -8.68 12.66
CA ILE A 74 -1.38 -9.80 12.64
C ILE A 74 -2.29 -9.74 13.86
N ASP A 75 -1.74 -9.48 15.05
CA ASP A 75 -2.54 -9.36 16.28
C ASP A 75 -3.49 -8.16 16.24
N GLU A 76 -3.04 -7.02 15.70
CA GLU A 76 -3.90 -5.86 15.45
C GLU A 76 -5.09 -6.20 14.54
N ILE A 77 -4.83 -6.98 13.47
CA ILE A 77 -5.87 -7.39 12.50
C ILE A 77 -6.82 -8.42 13.13
N LYS A 78 -6.31 -9.37 13.92
CA LYS A 78 -7.12 -10.38 14.62
C LYS A 78 -8.00 -9.80 15.72
N ALA A 79 -7.61 -8.67 16.31
CA ALA A 79 -8.41 -7.98 17.32
C ALA A 79 -9.67 -7.29 16.74
N ILE A 80 -9.81 -7.24 15.42
CA ILE A 80 -10.98 -6.66 14.76
C ILE A 80 -12.11 -7.69 14.77
N ASN A 81 -13.23 -7.30 15.38
CA ASN A 81 -14.42 -8.15 15.47
C ASN A 81 -15.33 -7.96 14.25
N GLY A 82 -15.76 -9.09 13.66
CA GLY A 82 -16.70 -9.13 12.55
C GLY A 82 -16.11 -8.76 11.18
N PRO A 83 -16.95 -8.71 10.13
CA PRO A 83 -16.49 -8.40 8.78
C PRO A 83 -15.84 -7.03 8.68
N ALA A 84 -14.67 -6.94 8.04
CA ALA A 84 -13.95 -5.67 7.95
C ALA A 84 -13.00 -5.53 6.76
N THR A 85 -12.58 -4.31 6.49
CA THR A 85 -11.44 -3.98 5.61
C THR A 85 -10.31 -3.36 6.43
N TYR A 86 -9.07 -3.77 6.19
CA TYR A 86 -7.88 -3.14 6.77
C TYR A 86 -6.91 -2.71 5.66
N SER A 87 -6.42 -1.48 5.69
CA SER A 87 -5.46 -0.98 4.70
C SER A 87 -4.16 -0.46 5.32
N LYS A 88 -3.02 -0.85 4.74
CA LYS A 88 -1.67 -0.43 5.19
C LYS A 88 -0.68 -0.45 4.04
N HIS A 89 0.26 0.49 4.04
CA HIS A 89 1.42 0.44 3.14
C HIS A 89 2.44 -0.57 3.68
N VAL A 90 2.38 -1.81 3.18
CA VAL A 90 3.22 -2.91 3.65
C VAL A 90 3.38 -3.97 2.55
N ALA A 91 4.53 -4.64 2.52
CA ALA A 91 4.74 -5.80 1.68
C ALA A 91 3.79 -6.95 2.05
N TYR A 92 3.67 -7.95 1.17
CA TYR A 92 2.85 -9.13 1.46
C TYR A 92 3.32 -9.81 2.77
N VAL A 93 2.38 -10.02 3.69
CA VAL A 93 2.61 -10.68 4.99
C VAL A 93 2.05 -12.09 4.91
N ASN A 94 2.87 -13.09 5.23
CA ASN A 94 2.37 -14.47 5.27
C ASN A 94 1.76 -14.77 6.65
N PHE A 95 0.44 -14.64 6.79
CA PHE A 95 -0.28 -14.90 8.05
C PHE A 95 -0.10 -16.35 8.52
N THR A 96 -0.05 -17.30 7.59
CA THR A 96 0.09 -18.73 7.91
C THR A 96 1.47 -19.07 8.50
N LYS A 97 2.53 -18.32 8.14
CA LYS A 97 3.87 -18.44 8.77
C LYS A 97 3.80 -18.22 10.29
N HIS A 98 2.84 -17.42 10.75
CA HIS A 98 2.64 -17.07 12.15
C HIS A 98 1.44 -17.79 12.79
N GLY A 99 0.96 -18.88 12.17
CA GLY A 99 -0.14 -19.69 12.69
C GLY A 99 -1.51 -18.98 12.71
N SER A 100 -1.67 -17.92 11.92
CA SER A 100 -2.95 -17.21 11.76
C SER A 100 -3.66 -17.62 10.48
N GLY A 101 -4.99 -17.56 10.51
CA GLY A 101 -5.81 -17.65 9.30
C GLY A 101 -5.48 -16.53 8.32
N SER A 102 -5.62 -16.81 7.03
CA SER A 102 -5.32 -15.83 5.98
C SER A 102 -6.50 -14.89 5.73
N PRO A 103 -6.26 -13.57 5.67
CA PRO A 103 -7.28 -12.63 5.21
C PRO A 103 -7.45 -12.71 3.68
N ILE A 104 -8.50 -12.06 3.18
CA ILE A 104 -8.73 -11.87 1.75
C ILE A 104 -7.82 -10.74 1.27
N TYR A 105 -6.75 -11.08 0.56
CA TYR A 105 -5.87 -10.09 -0.04
C TYR A 105 -6.49 -9.44 -1.27
N ILE A 106 -6.41 -8.11 -1.34
CA ILE A 106 -6.61 -7.36 -2.57
C ILE A 106 -5.48 -6.35 -2.75
N ASN A 107 -5.22 -5.96 -3.98
CA ASN A 107 -4.28 -4.89 -4.27
C ASN A 107 -4.63 -4.17 -5.56
N LEU A 108 -3.93 -3.06 -5.81
CA LEU A 108 -3.98 -2.32 -7.05
C LEU A 108 -2.57 -2.16 -7.58
N VAL A 109 -2.45 -2.23 -8.90
CA VAL A 109 -1.21 -2.01 -9.64
C VAL A 109 -1.40 -0.82 -10.57
N ARG A 110 -0.30 -0.14 -10.89
CA ARG A 110 -0.25 0.90 -11.91
C ARG A 110 0.93 0.62 -12.84
N ASP A 111 0.87 1.18 -14.05
CA ASP A 111 2.04 1.26 -14.92
C ASP A 111 3.28 1.75 -14.13
N PRO A 112 4.41 1.03 -14.19
CA PRO A 112 5.58 1.36 -13.37
C PRO A 112 6.11 2.77 -13.59
N ILE A 113 6.12 3.26 -14.84
CA ILE A 113 6.67 4.57 -15.18
C ILE A 113 5.71 5.67 -14.73
N GLU A 114 4.42 5.56 -15.02
CA GLU A 114 3.45 6.55 -14.54
C GLU A 114 3.41 6.63 -13.02
N ARG A 115 3.62 5.50 -12.33
CA ARG A 115 3.67 5.48 -10.87
C ARG A 115 4.89 6.23 -10.34
N LEU A 116 6.05 6.08 -10.99
CA LEU A 116 7.26 6.85 -10.68
C LEU A 116 7.05 8.34 -10.92
N VAL A 117 6.52 8.73 -12.07
CA VAL A 117 6.16 10.12 -12.41
C VAL A 117 5.18 10.70 -11.37
N SER A 118 4.16 9.93 -10.98
CA SER A 118 3.19 10.34 -9.97
C SER A 118 3.83 10.54 -8.59
N TRP A 119 4.80 9.70 -8.22
CA TRP A 119 5.57 9.90 -6.99
C TRP A 119 6.47 11.13 -7.08
N TYR A 120 7.21 11.28 -8.19
CA TYR A 120 8.16 12.35 -8.45
C TYR A 120 7.55 13.73 -8.20
N TYR A 121 6.37 13.99 -8.78
CA TYR A 121 5.66 15.26 -8.59
C TYR A 121 4.94 15.35 -7.24
N TYR A 122 4.48 14.22 -6.69
CA TYR A 122 3.83 14.21 -5.37
C TYR A 122 4.77 14.67 -4.26
N ILE A 123 6.03 14.22 -4.27
CA ILE A 123 7.00 14.66 -3.26
C ILE A 123 7.50 16.07 -3.49
N ARG A 124 7.28 16.69 -4.66
CA ARG A 124 7.67 18.07 -4.97
C ARG A 124 6.55 19.08 -4.71
N ALA A 125 5.36 18.57 -4.44
CA ALA A 125 4.20 19.36 -4.15
C ALA A 125 4.41 20.30 -2.93
N PRO A 126 4.03 21.59 -3.01
CA PRO A 126 4.13 22.50 -1.87
C PRO A 126 3.38 22.01 -0.62
N TRP A 127 2.18 21.46 -0.79
CA TRP A 127 1.36 20.97 0.32
C TRP A 127 2.02 19.81 1.07
N TYR A 128 2.75 18.93 0.35
CA TYR A 128 3.47 17.80 0.95
C TYR A 128 4.48 18.26 2.01
N PHE A 129 5.24 19.32 1.74
CA PHE A 129 6.21 19.84 2.71
C PHE A 129 5.59 20.74 3.76
N ILE A 130 4.59 21.55 3.41
CA ILE A 130 3.91 22.44 4.37
C ILE A 130 3.27 21.61 5.49
N GLU A 131 2.49 20.59 5.13
CA GLU A 131 1.83 19.71 6.11
C GLU A 131 2.84 18.97 6.99
N ARG A 132 3.91 18.43 6.37
CA ARG A 132 4.96 17.75 7.13
C ARG A 132 5.74 18.70 8.03
N LYS A 133 6.00 19.94 7.62
CA LYS A 133 6.70 20.94 8.43
C LYS A 133 5.84 21.44 9.59
N GLN A 134 4.52 21.56 9.42
CA GLN A 134 3.60 21.82 10.52
C GLN A 134 3.63 20.70 11.56
N LYS A 135 3.65 19.44 11.11
CA LYS A 135 3.71 18.26 11.99
C LYS A 135 5.11 18.02 12.59
N TYR A 136 6.16 18.40 11.87
CA TYR A 136 7.56 18.18 12.21
C TYR A 136 8.39 19.45 11.90
N PRO A 137 8.40 20.45 12.81
CA PRO A 137 9.00 21.77 12.58
C PRO A 137 10.48 21.78 12.20
N GLN A 138 11.22 20.73 12.60
CA GLN A 138 12.64 20.53 12.31
C GLN A 138 12.95 20.18 10.85
N LEU A 139 11.94 19.89 10.02
CA LEU A 139 12.14 19.56 8.62
C LEU A 139 12.59 20.79 7.81
N ARG A 140 13.67 20.61 7.04
CA ARG A 140 14.17 21.61 6.10
C ARG A 140 13.27 21.64 4.86
N ILE A 141 13.03 22.84 4.34
CA ILE A 141 12.34 23.02 3.06
C ILE A 141 13.36 22.74 1.95
N PRO A 142 13.01 21.96 0.91
CA PRO A 142 13.92 21.70 -0.21
C PRO A 142 14.28 22.96 -1.01
N ASP A 143 15.35 22.84 -1.80
CA ASP A 143 15.78 23.91 -2.71
C ASP A 143 14.69 24.20 -3.78
N PRO A 144 14.38 25.47 -4.08
CA PRO A 144 13.40 25.82 -5.11
C PRO A 144 13.71 25.27 -6.51
N LYS A 145 15.00 25.10 -6.87
CA LYS A 145 15.40 24.49 -8.15
C LYS A 145 14.97 23.03 -8.21
N TRP A 146 15.18 22.27 -7.12
CA TRP A 146 14.74 20.88 -7.02
C TRP A 146 13.22 20.75 -7.15
N LEU A 147 12.46 21.67 -6.52
CA LEU A 147 10.99 21.69 -6.58
C LEU A 147 10.44 21.95 -8.00
N ARG A 148 11.18 22.73 -8.81
CA ARG A 148 10.75 23.13 -10.16
C ARG A 148 11.23 22.20 -11.26
N LYS A 149 12.21 21.32 -10.98
CA LYS A 149 12.76 20.40 -11.98
C LYS A 149 11.67 19.45 -12.50
N THR A 150 11.61 19.25 -13.81
CA THR A 150 10.68 18.32 -14.43
C THR A 150 11.21 16.89 -14.38
N PHE A 151 10.33 15.91 -14.51
CA PHE A 151 10.74 14.52 -14.57
C PHE A 151 11.65 14.25 -15.78
N ASP A 152 11.32 14.82 -16.93
CA ASP A 152 12.09 14.72 -18.16
C ASP A 152 13.51 15.28 -18.00
N ASP A 153 13.65 16.49 -17.45
CA ASP A 153 14.97 17.08 -17.18
C ASP A 153 15.78 16.23 -16.19
N CYS A 154 15.11 15.67 -15.18
CA CYS A 154 15.74 14.79 -14.19
C CYS A 154 16.30 13.50 -14.80
N VAL A 155 15.57 12.90 -15.74
CA VAL A 155 16.02 11.72 -16.50
C VAL A 155 17.15 12.08 -17.45
N LEU A 156 17.03 13.18 -18.21
CA LEU A 156 18.02 13.61 -19.19
C LEU A 156 19.35 14.05 -18.55
N ASP A 157 19.29 14.69 -17.39
CA ASP A 157 20.47 15.10 -16.62
C ASP A 157 21.14 13.93 -15.88
N GLY A 158 20.49 12.76 -15.79
CA GLY A 158 21.00 11.61 -15.07
C GLY A 158 21.03 11.79 -13.55
N ASP A 159 20.04 12.50 -12.99
CA ASP A 159 19.94 12.65 -11.54
C ASP A 159 19.72 11.29 -10.88
N GLU A 160 20.30 11.08 -9.70
CA GLU A 160 20.24 9.81 -8.96
C GLU A 160 18.79 9.34 -8.72
N GLU A 161 17.85 10.24 -8.42
CA GLU A 161 16.46 9.89 -8.13
C GLU A 161 15.62 9.48 -9.36
N CYS A 162 16.13 9.77 -10.56
CA CYS A 162 15.52 9.43 -11.85
C CYS A 162 16.34 8.40 -12.63
N THR A 163 17.41 7.88 -12.02
CA THR A 163 18.27 6.85 -12.60
C THR A 163 17.90 5.49 -12.05
N TYR A 164 17.51 4.56 -12.94
CA TYR A 164 16.90 3.29 -12.56
C TYR A 164 17.72 2.10 -13.02
N GLU A 165 18.91 1.92 -12.44
CA GLU A 165 19.77 0.78 -12.75
C GLU A 165 19.27 -0.52 -12.10
N GLN A 166 19.37 -1.62 -12.85
CA GLN A 166 19.01 -2.94 -12.38
C GLN A 166 20.00 -3.41 -11.30
N GLY A 167 19.48 -3.98 -10.21
CA GLY A 167 20.32 -4.45 -9.09
C GLY A 167 20.81 -3.35 -8.15
N VAL A 168 20.67 -2.07 -8.53
CA VAL A 168 20.95 -0.95 -7.63
C VAL A 168 19.70 -0.64 -6.84
N GLY A 169 19.71 -0.99 -5.56
CA GLY A 169 18.66 -0.62 -4.63
C GLY A 169 18.89 0.74 -4.01
N GLY A 170 18.07 1.73 -4.37
CA GLY A 170 17.81 2.83 -3.45
C GLY A 170 17.19 2.26 -2.17
N GLY A 171 17.47 2.85 -1.01
CA GLY A 171 16.94 2.36 0.27
C GLY A 171 15.41 2.38 0.37
N LEU A 172 14.86 2.49 1.58
CA LEU A 172 13.41 2.46 1.84
C LEU A 172 12.57 3.51 1.09
N PHE A 173 13.20 4.50 0.44
CA PHE A 173 12.57 5.52 -0.40
C PHE A 173 12.54 5.17 -1.89
N ASP A 174 12.96 3.96 -2.27
CA ASP A 174 12.94 3.51 -3.65
C ASP A 174 11.53 3.13 -4.09
N HIS A 175 10.84 4.11 -4.68
CA HIS A 175 9.52 3.91 -5.23
C HIS A 175 9.51 3.09 -6.52
N ARG A 176 10.59 2.47 -7.00
CA ARG A 176 10.53 1.51 -8.13
C ARG A 176 9.86 0.17 -7.74
N ARG A 177 9.93 -0.23 -6.48
CA ARG A 177 9.70 -1.60 -6.03
C ARG A 177 8.23 -1.98 -5.83
N GLN A 178 7.38 -1.78 -6.84
CA GLN A 178 5.98 -2.25 -6.78
C GLN A 178 5.89 -3.76 -6.54
N MET A 179 6.79 -4.54 -7.13
CA MET A 179 6.84 -5.99 -6.95
C MET A 179 7.08 -6.41 -5.49
N LEU A 180 7.75 -5.59 -4.68
CA LEU A 180 7.98 -5.88 -3.25
C LEU A 180 6.66 -6.05 -2.49
N PHE A 181 5.61 -5.34 -2.90
CA PHE A 181 4.28 -5.45 -2.29
C PHE A 181 3.60 -6.81 -2.55
N PHE A 182 4.10 -7.58 -3.51
CA PHE A 182 3.56 -8.89 -3.89
C PHE A 182 4.52 -10.03 -3.55
N CYS A 183 5.83 -9.80 -3.65
CA CYS A 183 6.85 -10.80 -3.31
C CYS A 183 6.88 -11.10 -1.81
N GLY A 184 6.74 -10.06 -0.97
CA GLY A 184 6.64 -10.19 0.48
C GLY A 184 7.90 -9.79 1.24
N MET A 185 8.04 -10.33 2.45
CA MET A 185 9.01 -9.86 3.44
C MET A 185 10.42 -10.44 3.29
N ASP A 186 10.60 -11.51 2.51
CA ASP A 186 11.90 -12.16 2.37
C ASP A 186 12.88 -11.32 1.55
N ARG A 187 13.83 -10.69 2.25
CA ARG A 187 14.86 -9.86 1.61
C ARG A 187 15.78 -10.64 0.68
N LYS A 188 15.99 -11.94 0.89
CA LYS A 188 16.90 -12.73 0.04
C LYS A 188 16.30 -12.99 -1.34
N THR A 189 14.98 -13.17 -1.39
CA THR A 189 14.26 -13.46 -2.63
C THR A 189 13.72 -12.20 -3.31
N CYS A 190 13.35 -11.18 -2.53
CA CYS A 190 12.59 -10.03 -3.02
C CYS A 190 13.40 -8.72 -3.17
N MET A 191 14.68 -8.68 -2.78
CA MET A 191 15.54 -7.48 -2.86
C MET A 191 16.88 -7.78 -3.51
#